data_AF-A0AAD1VVB9-F1
#
_entry.id   AF-A0AAD1VVB9-F1
#
_cell.length_a   1.000
_cell.length_b   1.000
_cell.length_c   1.000
_cell.angle_alpha   90.00
_cell.angle_beta   90.00
_cell.angle_gamma   90.00
#
_symmetry.space_group_name_H-M   'P 1'
#
loop_
_entity.id
_entity.type
_entity.pdbx_description
1 polymer ?
#
loop_
_entity_poly.entity_id
_entity_poly.type
_entity_poly.pdbx_seq_one_letter_code
_entity_poly.pdbx_strand_id
1 'polypeptide(L)'
;MLKESLPKAQFLRVARNNSDQHKMEEQIEEMTQKFLEIGYRCQELLKAQQEARNASANMQVRKPPAMVFPMAYNDALPKIAKIIKQNWKMLASDDTLPKVFKENLLICFKRNKTLKDILVHTDPIKSYIQEVAS
;
A
#
# COMPACT_ATOMS: atom_id res chain seq x y z
N MET A 1 26.55 -5.38 -6.82
CA MET A 1 25.76 -5.70 -8.04
C MET A 1 24.49 -4.87 -8.04
N LEU A 2 24.19 -4.19 -9.14
CA LEU A 2 22.93 -3.46 -9.32
C LEU A 2 21.78 -4.47 -9.47
N LYS A 3 20.63 -4.21 -8.82
CA LYS A 3 19.46 -5.09 -8.91
C LYS A 3 18.64 -4.70 -10.13
N GLU A 4 18.64 -5.55 -11.15
CA GLU A 4 17.91 -5.34 -12.42
C GLU A 4 16.40 -5.11 -12.23
N SER A 5 15.81 -5.65 -11.16
CA SER A 5 14.38 -5.49 -10.87
C SER A 5 14.00 -4.15 -10.22
N LEU A 6 14.98 -3.38 -9.72
CA LEU A 6 14.71 -2.15 -8.99
C LEU A 6 14.09 -1.06 -9.86
N PRO A 7 14.61 -0.73 -11.06
CA PRO A 7 14.02 0.30 -11.92
C PRO A 7 12.57 -0.01 -12.27
N LYS A 8 12.30 -1.25 -12.70
CA LYS A 8 10.94 -1.73 -13.00
C LYS A 8 9.98 -1.55 -11.83
N ALA A 9 10.37 -1.97 -10.63
CA ALA A 9 9.52 -1.84 -9.45
C ALA A 9 9.20 -0.38 -9.12
N GLN A 10 10.16 0.53 -9.31
CA GLN A 10 9.97 1.96 -9.03
C GLN A 10 9.11 2.64 -10.11
N PHE A 11 9.36 2.39 -11.40
CA PHE A 11 8.52 2.93 -12.48
C PHE A 11 7.06 2.47 -12.35
N LEU A 12 6.82 1.20 -11.99
CA LEU A 12 5.47 0.70 -11.71
C LEU A 12 4.79 1.42 -10.53
N ARG A 13 5.56 1.83 -9.51
CA ARG A 13 5.02 2.60 -8.39
C ARG A 13 4.63 4.02 -8.81
N VAL A 14 5.46 4.67 -9.61
CA VAL A 14 5.15 5.99 -10.19
C VAL A 14 3.88 5.91 -11.00
N ALA A 15 3.75 4.88 -11.85
CA ALA A 15 2.54 4.65 -12.64
C ALA A 15 1.29 4.41 -11.79
N ARG A 16 1.42 3.71 -10.66
CA ARG A 16 0.28 3.43 -9.77
C ARG A 16 -0.17 4.65 -8.95
N ASN A 17 0.78 5.51 -8.56
CA ASN A 17 0.52 6.59 -7.61
C ASN A 17 0.01 7.87 -8.28
N ASN A 18 0.29 8.07 -9.58
CA ASN A 18 -0.12 9.26 -10.31
C ASN A 18 -1.40 8.98 -11.09
N SER A 19 -2.41 9.82 -10.89
CA SER A 19 -3.65 9.79 -11.69
C SER A 19 -3.58 10.69 -12.93
N ASP A 20 -2.64 11.63 -12.93
CA ASP A 20 -2.40 12.55 -14.05
C ASP A 20 -1.19 12.06 -14.85
N GLN A 21 -1.40 11.85 -16.15
CA GLN A 21 -0.38 11.38 -17.08
C GLN A 21 0.80 12.35 -17.15
N HIS A 22 0.56 13.67 -17.12
CA HIS A 22 1.65 14.63 -17.26
C HIS A 22 2.64 14.55 -16.09
N LYS A 23 2.11 14.45 -14.87
CA LYS A 23 2.91 14.29 -13.64
C LYS A 23 3.63 12.94 -13.57
N MET A 24 3.01 11.90 -14.11
CA MET A 24 3.63 10.58 -14.19
C MET A 24 4.88 10.62 -15.05
N GLU A 25 4.80 11.25 -16.22
CA GLU A 25 5.90 11.33 -17.18
C GLU A 25 7.07 12.16 -16.65
N GLU A 26 6.79 13.30 -16.02
CA GLU A 26 7.80 14.13 -15.34
C GLU A 26 8.58 13.33 -14.27
N GLN A 27 7.87 12.57 -13.44
CA GLN A 27 8.50 11.73 -12.41
C GLN A 27 9.27 10.55 -13.00
N ILE A 28 8.82 9.98 -14.11
CA ILE A 28 9.55 8.93 -14.83
C ILE A 28 10.87 9.49 -15.34
N GLU A 29 10.88 10.70 -15.90
CA GLU A 29 12.10 11.34 -16.41
C GLU A 29 13.09 11.64 -15.28
N GLU A 30 12.64 12.27 -14.20
CA GLU A 30 13.47 12.56 -13.03
C GLU A 30 14.09 11.28 -12.46
N MET A 31 13.29 10.22 -12.33
CA MET A 31 13.77 8.94 -11.82
C MET A 31 14.73 8.23 -12.77
N THR A 32 14.57 8.44 -14.08
CA THR A 32 15.47 7.89 -15.10
C THR A 32 16.85 8.53 -15.00
N GLN A 33 16.92 9.85 -14.83
CA GLN A 33 18.18 10.56 -14.62
C GLN A 33 18.93 10.00 -13.41
N LYS A 34 18.23 9.82 -12.28
CA LYS A 34 18.82 9.22 -11.07
C LYS A 34 19.35 7.81 -11.32
N PHE A 35 18.63 6.97 -12.07
CA PHE A 35 19.13 5.63 -12.38
C PHE A 35 20.33 5.62 -13.33
N LEU A 36 20.41 6.58 -14.26
CA LEU A 36 21.58 6.74 -15.11
C LEU A 36 22.82 7.16 -14.29
N GLU A 37 22.66 8.09 -13.35
CA GLU A 37 23.74 8.50 -12.43
C GLU A 37 24.24 7.33 -11.57
N ILE A 38 23.34 6.42 -11.17
CA ILE A 38 23.69 5.21 -10.42
C ILE A 38 24.42 4.17 -11.31
N GLY A 39 24.34 4.29 -12.64
CA GLY A 39 25.02 3.41 -13.59
C GLY A 39 24.13 2.30 -14.19
N TYR A 40 22.81 2.44 -14.18
CA TYR A 40 21.93 1.52 -14.92
C TYR A 40 22.04 1.74 -16.43
N ARG A 41 21.91 0.67 -17.22
CA ARG A 41 21.98 0.74 -18.69
C ARG A 41 20.69 1.33 -19.26
N CYS A 42 20.82 2.23 -20.25
CA CYS A 42 19.67 2.88 -20.89
C CYS A 42 18.63 1.88 -21.43
N GLN A 43 19.06 0.75 -22.00
CA GLN A 43 18.18 -0.27 -22.56
C GLN A 43 17.26 -0.91 -21.49
N GLU A 44 17.79 -1.15 -20.29
CA GLU A 44 17.02 -1.70 -19.18
C GLU A 44 15.98 -0.71 -18.66
N LEU A 45 16.35 0.57 -18.58
CA LEU A 45 15.47 1.64 -18.17
C LEU A 45 14.33 1.83 -19.17
N LEU A 46 14.62 1.87 -20.47
CA LEU A 46 13.60 1.97 -21.52
C LEU A 46 12.59 0.83 -21.46
N LYS A 47 13.07 -0.42 -21.29
CA LYS A 47 12.20 -1.58 -21.13
C LYS A 47 11.31 -1.44 -19.90
N ALA A 48 11.89 -1.05 -18.77
CA ALA A 48 11.17 -0.88 -17.50
C ALA A 48 10.12 0.25 -17.55
N GLN A 49 10.44 1.36 -18.21
CA GLN A 49 9.49 2.46 -18.46
C GLN A 49 8.30 2.00 -19.32
N GLN A 50 8.57 1.27 -20.41
CA GLN A 50 7.53 0.81 -21.30
C GLN A 50 6.56 -0.14 -20.59
N GLU A 51 7.09 -1.07 -19.78
CA GLU A 51 6.27 -1.95 -18.96
C GLU A 51 5.40 -1.17 -17.96
N ALA A 52 5.94 -0.10 -17.35
CA ALA A 52 5.18 0.73 -16.43
C ALA A 52 4.05 1.51 -17.11
N ARG A 53 4.31 2.10 -18.28
CA ARG A 53 3.28 2.78 -19.10
C ARG A 53 2.17 1.83 -19.53
N ASN A 54 2.54 0.64 -19.99
CA ASN A 54 1.58 -0.41 -20.36
C ASN A 54 0.75 -0.89 -19.16
N ALA A 55 1.35 -0.94 -17.97
CA ALA A 55 0.65 -1.31 -16.75
C ALA A 55 -0.34 -0.23 -16.31
N SER A 56 0.02 1.07 -16.42
CA SER A 56 -0.87 2.20 -16.11
C SER A 56 -2.20 2.11 -16.88
N ALA A 57 -2.13 1.82 -18.19
CA ALA A 57 -3.31 1.66 -19.04
C ALA A 57 -4.27 0.55 -18.57
N ASN A 58 -3.75 -0.48 -17.89
CA ASN A 58 -4.51 -1.62 -17.40
C ASN A 58 -4.87 -1.53 -15.90
N MET A 59 -4.38 -0.52 -15.17
CA MET A 59 -4.52 -0.43 -13.70
C MET A 59 -5.84 0.19 -13.21
N GLN A 60 -6.82 0.41 -14.08
CA GLN A 60 -8.10 1.02 -13.72
C GLN A 60 -9.05 0.15 -12.88
N VAL A 61 -8.68 -1.06 -12.45
CA VAL A 61 -9.48 -1.79 -11.47
C VAL A 61 -9.05 -1.38 -10.07
N ARG A 62 -9.52 -0.20 -9.62
CA ARG A 62 -9.59 0.07 -8.18
C ARG A 62 -10.37 -1.08 -7.56
N LYS A 63 -9.70 -1.88 -6.73
CA LYS A 63 -10.40 -2.93 -5.98
C LYS A 63 -11.56 -2.26 -5.24
N PRO A 64 -12.77 -2.84 -5.26
CA PRO A 64 -13.90 -2.25 -4.57
C PRO A 64 -13.52 -2.01 -3.10
N PRO A 65 -14.10 -0.98 -2.46
CA PRO A 65 -13.90 -0.75 -1.04
C PRO A 65 -14.18 -2.06 -0.29
N ALA A 66 -13.21 -2.44 0.54
CA ALA A 66 -13.24 -3.67 1.31
C ALA A 66 -13.32 -3.30 2.78
N MET A 67 -14.27 -3.92 3.48
CA MET A 67 -14.37 -3.77 4.93
C MET A 67 -13.14 -4.41 5.57
N VAL A 68 -12.36 -3.59 6.28
CA VAL A 68 -11.16 -4.05 6.96
C VAL A 68 -11.49 -4.51 8.37
N PHE A 69 -11.18 -5.76 8.69
CA PHE A 69 -11.31 -6.33 10.03
C PHE A 69 -9.93 -6.52 10.68
N PRO A 70 -9.45 -5.57 11.49
CA PRO A 70 -8.12 -5.61 12.05
C PRO A 70 -8.05 -6.48 13.32
N MET A 71 -7.26 -7.55 13.27
CA MET A 71 -7.07 -8.49 14.38
C MET A 71 -5.62 -8.46 14.88
N ALA A 72 -5.41 -8.65 16.18
CA ALA A 72 -4.05 -8.97 16.68
C ALA A 72 -3.66 -10.35 16.17
N TYR A 73 -2.40 -10.61 15.81
CA TYR A 73 -1.99 -11.93 15.32
C TYR A 73 -2.05 -13.01 16.42
N ASN A 74 -2.55 -14.20 16.09
CA ASN A 74 -2.63 -15.41 16.90
C ASN A 74 -2.64 -16.60 15.93
N ASP A 75 -1.97 -17.71 16.28
CA ASP A 75 -1.85 -18.92 15.47
C ASP A 75 -3.18 -19.58 15.11
N ALA A 76 -4.25 -19.34 15.88
CA ALA A 76 -5.60 -19.81 15.57
C ALA A 76 -6.30 -18.99 14.46
N LEU A 77 -5.82 -17.79 14.14
CA LEU A 77 -6.51 -16.85 13.24
C LEU A 77 -6.58 -17.26 11.79
N PRO A 78 -5.58 -17.92 11.18
CA PRO A 78 -5.73 -18.42 9.82
C PRO A 78 -6.95 -19.36 9.69
N LYS A 79 -7.23 -20.16 10.73
CA LYS A 79 -8.41 -21.04 10.77
C LYS A 79 -9.70 -20.23 10.90
N ILE A 80 -9.73 -19.27 11.82
CA ILE A 80 -10.89 -18.38 12.02
C ILE A 80 -11.18 -17.56 10.75
N ALA A 81 -10.16 -16.98 10.14
CA ALA A 81 -10.27 -16.22 8.90
C ALA A 81 -10.81 -17.07 7.75
N LYS A 82 -10.41 -18.34 7.67
CA LYS A 82 -10.94 -19.29 6.68
C LYS A 82 -12.43 -19.54 6.91
N ILE A 83 -12.84 -19.79 8.15
CA ILE A 83 -14.25 -20.05 8.51
C ILE A 83 -15.12 -18.83 8.19
N ILE A 84 -14.68 -17.63 8.55
CA ILE A 84 -15.42 -16.39 8.28
C ILE A 84 -15.58 -16.19 6.78
N LYS A 85 -14.50 -16.37 5.99
CA LYS A 85 -14.56 -16.23 4.52
C LYS A 85 -15.48 -17.26 3.87
N GLN A 86 -15.48 -18.51 4.36
CA GLN A 86 -16.36 -19.57 3.85
C GLN A 86 -17.84 -19.25 4.11
N ASN A 87 -18.15 -18.71 5.28
CA ASN A 87 -19.52 -18.40 5.70
C ASN A 87 -19.94 -16.94 5.41
N TRP A 88 -19.11 -16.16 4.72
CA TRP A 88 -19.37 -14.74 4.49
C TRP A 88 -20.68 -14.50 3.72
N LYS A 89 -20.99 -15.37 2.75
CA LYS A 89 -22.25 -15.29 1.99
C LYS A 89 -23.48 -15.53 2.88
N MET A 90 -23.36 -16.43 3.86
CA MET A 90 -24.43 -16.71 4.82
C MET A 90 -24.64 -15.50 5.75
N LEU A 91 -23.55 -14.92 6.25
CA LEU A 91 -23.60 -13.69 7.04
C LEU A 91 -24.18 -12.51 6.24
N ALA A 92 -23.91 -12.45 4.93
CA ALA A 92 -24.48 -11.45 4.03
C ALA A 92 -25.97 -11.64 3.71
N SER A 93 -26.55 -12.78 4.06
CA SER A 93 -27.96 -13.08 3.88
C SER A 93 -28.83 -12.60 5.05
N ASP A 94 -28.21 -12.07 6.11
CA ASP A 94 -28.90 -11.53 7.27
C ASP A 94 -29.37 -10.08 7.02
N ASP A 95 -30.69 -9.87 7.13
CA ASP A 95 -31.35 -8.58 6.90
C ASP A 95 -31.06 -7.54 7.99
N THR A 96 -30.48 -7.95 9.12
CA THR A 96 -30.19 -7.03 10.24
C THR A 96 -28.93 -6.18 10.03
N LEU A 97 -27.97 -6.65 9.23
CA LEU A 97 -26.67 -6.00 9.03
C LEU A 97 -26.24 -5.85 7.55
N PRO A 98 -27.13 -5.38 6.65
CA PRO A 98 -26.86 -5.32 5.23
C PRO A 98 -25.72 -4.36 4.88
N LYS A 99 -25.42 -3.37 5.72
CA LYS A 99 -24.30 -2.43 5.49
C LYS A 99 -22.93 -3.06 5.77
N VAL A 100 -22.87 -4.06 6.65
CA VAL A 100 -21.60 -4.68 7.08
C VAL A 100 -21.13 -5.73 6.08
N PHE A 101 -22.07 -6.50 5.53
CA PHE A 101 -21.75 -7.68 4.71
C PHE A 101 -21.82 -7.46 3.19
N LYS A 102 -22.13 -6.23 2.73
CA LYS A 102 -22.15 -5.86 1.30
C LYS A 102 -20.76 -5.77 0.68
N GLU A 103 -19.75 -5.42 1.47
CA GLU A 103 -18.38 -5.23 1.00
C GLU A 103 -17.54 -6.50 1.17
N ASN A 104 -16.49 -6.64 0.37
CA ASN A 104 -15.57 -7.76 0.50
C ASN A 104 -14.78 -7.65 1.82
N LEU A 105 -14.71 -8.72 2.60
CA LEU A 105 -14.00 -8.74 3.88
C LEU A 105 -12.48 -8.83 3.67
N LEU A 106 -11.75 -7.82 4.16
CA LEU A 106 -10.30 -7.85 4.29
C LEU A 106 -9.90 -8.05 5.74
N ILE A 107 -9.54 -9.28 6.11
CA ILE A 107 -8.95 -9.58 7.42
C ILE A 107 -7.48 -9.15 7.38
N CYS A 108 -7.09 -8.22 8.25
CA CYS A 108 -5.71 -7.75 8.36
C CYS A 108 -5.18 -7.90 9.78
N PHE A 109 -3.86 -8.05 9.90
CA PHE A 109 -3.20 -8.14 11.19
C PHE A 109 -2.72 -6.76 11.64
N LYS A 110 -3.03 -6.40 12.88
CA LYS A 110 -2.45 -5.23 13.54
C LYS A 110 -0.95 -5.48 13.73
N ARG A 111 -0.13 -4.51 13.34
CA ARG A 111 1.30 -4.49 13.67
C ARG A 111 1.46 -4.42 15.20
N ASN A 112 2.40 -5.17 15.75
CA ASN A 112 2.79 -5.03 17.15
C ASN A 112 3.32 -3.61 17.42
N LYS A 113 3.00 -3.06 18.59
CA LYS A 113 3.56 -1.77 19.02
C LYS A 113 5.08 -1.89 19.10
N THR A 114 5.80 -0.99 18.45
CA THR A 114 7.26 -0.87 18.61
C THR A 114 7.57 -0.02 19.82
N LEU A 115 8.82 -0.08 20.30
CA LEU A 115 9.31 0.81 21.35
C LEU A 115 9.05 2.28 21.02
N LYS A 116 9.24 2.67 19.75
CA LYS A 116 8.90 4.02 19.29
C LYS A 116 7.42 4.35 19.52
N ASP A 117 6.49 3.46 19.17
CA ASP A 117 5.05 3.70 19.35
C ASP A 117 4.68 3.88 20.83
N ILE A 118 5.41 3.20 21.72
CA ILE A 118 5.22 3.28 23.18
C ILE A 118 5.80 4.59 23.71
N LEU A 119 7.04 4.92 23.34
CA LEU A 119 7.83 6.01 23.91
C LEU A 119 7.55 7.39 23.29
N VAL A 120 6.87 7.48 22.13
CA VAL A 120 6.59 8.77 21.47
C VAL A 120 5.71 9.71 22.30
N HIS A 121 5.01 9.20 23.31
CA HIS A 121 4.21 9.97 24.26
C HIS A 121 5.02 10.41 25.49
N THR A 122 6.23 9.90 25.64
CA THR A 122 7.20 10.23 26.69
C THR A 122 8.29 11.17 26.17
N ASP A 123 8.22 11.57 24.90
CA ASP A 123 9.17 12.50 24.29
C ASP A 123 8.96 13.91 24.87
N PRO A 124 9.91 14.42 25.68
CA PRO A 124 9.78 15.71 26.35
C PRO A 124 9.74 16.90 25.37
N ILE A 125 10.11 16.68 24.11
CA ILE A 125 10.07 17.71 23.06
C ILE A 125 8.61 18.08 22.74
N LYS A 126 7.68 17.13 22.78
CA LYS A 126 6.25 17.40 22.50
C LYS A 126 5.58 18.21 23.62
N SER A 127 5.91 17.93 24.88
CA SER A 127 5.40 18.72 26.02
C SER A 127 5.92 20.15 25.97
N TYR A 128 7.18 20.35 25.57
CA TYR A 128 7.77 21.69 25.44
C TYR A 128 7.09 22.54 24.35
N ILE A 129 6.71 21.95 23.22
CA ILE A 129 6.03 22.66 22.12
C ILE A 129 4.59 23.04 22.51
N GLN A 130 3.93 22.26 23.37
CA GLN A 130 2.57 22.58 23.84
C GLN A 130 2.55 23.70 24.89
N GLU A 131 3.58 23.81 25.74
CA GLU A 131 3.71 24.86 26.75
C GLU A 131 4.04 26.24 26.14
N VAL A 132 4.78 26.29 25.02
CA VAL A 132 5.18 27.55 24.36
C VAL A 132 4.06 28.14 23.47
N ALA A 133 3.03 27.36 23.16
CA ALA A 133 1.91 27.76 22.29
C ALA A 133 0.62 28.15 23.06
N SER A 134 0.66 28.22 24.39
CA SER A 134 -0.40 28.79 25.25
C SER A 134 0.07 30.09 25.89
#